data_AF-A0A3B9EHH2-F1
#
_entry.id   AF-A0A3B9EHH2-F1
#
_cell.length_a   1.000
_cell.length_b   1.000
_cell.length_c   1.000
_cell.angle_alpha   90.00
_cell.angle_beta   90.00
_cell.angle_gamma   90.00
#
_symmetry.space_group_name_H-M   'P 1'
#
loop_
_entity.id
_entity.type
_entity.pdbx_description
1 polymer ?
#
loop_
_entity_poly.entity_id
_entity_poly.type
_entity_poly.pdbx_seq_one_letter_code
_entity_poly.pdbx_strand_id
1 'polypeptide(L)'
;MPRNTRPVAVLYRMVMPDHVCPWGLRARHLLKSKGYQVDDRWLETREATDAFKAEHGVKTTPQTFIDGRRIGGFDDLRRFFGLRVRDPEAASYTPVLVVFAVTALTALA
;
A
#
# COMPACT_ATOMS: atom_id res chain seq x y z
N MET A 1 -22.06 28.05 8.92
CA MET A 1 -22.05 26.57 8.87
C MET A 1 -20.65 26.12 8.47
N PRO A 2 -19.92 25.34 9.28
CA PRO A 2 -18.63 24.82 8.84
C PRO A 2 -18.89 23.83 7.71
N ARG A 3 -18.28 24.06 6.53
CA ARG A 3 -18.27 23.09 5.44
C ARG A 3 -17.49 21.88 5.92
N ASN A 4 -18.19 20.85 6.39
CA ASN A 4 -17.65 19.55 6.71
C ASN A 4 -17.31 18.79 5.41
N THR A 5 -16.44 19.37 4.59
CA THR A 5 -15.89 18.70 3.42
C THR A 5 -14.76 17.83 3.91
N ARG A 6 -15.04 16.53 4.05
CA ARG A 6 -13.98 15.55 4.26
C ARG A 6 -12.98 15.67 3.11
N PRO A 7 -11.66 15.63 3.37
CA PRO A 7 -10.67 15.70 2.31
C PRO A 7 -10.84 14.50 1.37
N VAL A 8 -10.73 14.73 0.06
CA VAL A 8 -10.96 13.70 -0.96
C VAL A 8 -9.61 13.11 -1.38
N ALA A 9 -9.53 11.79 -1.40
CA ALA A 9 -8.39 11.05 -1.92
C ALA A 9 -8.83 10.19 -3.10
N VAL A 10 -8.13 10.29 -4.23
CA VAL A 10 -8.35 9.43 -5.39
C VAL A 10 -7.42 8.23 -5.29
N LEU A 11 -7.98 7.04 -5.39
CA LEU A 11 -7.25 5.78 -5.34
C LEU A 11 -7.48 5.01 -6.62
N TYR A 12 -6.42 4.74 -7.36
CA TYR A 12 -6.44 3.80 -8.47
C TYR A 12 -5.99 2.44 -7.99
N ARG A 13 -6.86 1.42 -8.10
CA ARG A 13 -6.53 0.05 -7.72
C ARG A 13 -7.06 -0.95 -8.73
N MET A 14 -6.36 -2.06 -8.83
CA MET A 14 -6.78 -3.19 -9.67
C MET A 14 -7.90 -3.97 -8.98
N VAL A 15 -9.01 -4.13 -9.69
CA VAL A 15 -10.22 -4.86 -9.25
C VAL A 15 -10.73 -5.65 -10.45
N MET A 16 -10.33 -6.92 -10.53
CA MET A 16 -10.78 -7.84 -11.57
C MET A 16 -11.65 -8.92 -10.92
N PRO A 17 -12.54 -9.60 -11.67
CA PRO A 17 -13.45 -10.62 -11.11
C PRO A 17 -12.74 -11.67 -10.25
N ASP A 18 -11.59 -12.16 -10.72
CA ASP A 18 -10.81 -13.20 -10.04
C ASP A 18 -9.61 -12.65 -9.25
N HIS A 19 -9.39 -11.33 -9.26
CA HIS A 19 -8.19 -10.75 -8.67
C HIS A 19 -8.40 -9.32 -8.16
N VAL A 20 -8.46 -9.21 -6.83
CA VAL A 20 -8.48 -7.92 -6.14
C VAL A 20 -7.11 -7.67 -5.51
N CYS A 21 -6.49 -6.54 -5.85
CA CYS A 21 -5.19 -6.20 -5.28
C CYS A 21 -5.29 -6.01 -3.75
N PRO A 22 -4.57 -6.81 -2.94
CA PRO A 22 -4.63 -6.70 -1.48
C PRO A 22 -4.08 -5.37 -0.98
N TRP A 23 -3.07 -4.82 -1.65
CA TRP A 23 -2.51 -3.50 -1.32
C TRP A 23 -3.50 -2.36 -1.60
N GLY A 24 -4.31 -2.47 -2.65
CA GLY A 24 -5.38 -1.50 -2.95
C GLY A 24 -6.45 -1.46 -1.86
N LEU A 25 -6.83 -2.63 -1.33
CA LEU A 25 -7.77 -2.71 -0.21
C LEU A 25 -7.19 -2.09 1.07
N ARG A 26 -5.92 -2.36 1.37
CA ARG A 26 -5.23 -1.76 2.53
C ARG A 26 -5.11 -0.24 2.39
N ALA A 27 -4.79 0.27 1.20
CA ALA A 27 -4.74 1.70 0.92
C ALA A 27 -6.11 2.37 1.11
N ARG A 28 -7.16 1.79 0.53
CA ARG A 28 -8.55 2.26 0.70
C ARG A 28 -8.96 2.30 2.18
N HIS A 29 -8.65 1.25 2.93
CA HIS A 29 -8.95 1.18 4.35
C HIS A 29 -8.17 2.25 5.14
N LEU A 30 -6.88 2.43 4.86
CA LEU A 30 -6.04 3.44 5.51
C LEU A 30 -6.56 4.88 5.26
N LEU A 31 -6.96 5.19 4.02
CA LEU A 31 -7.56 6.49 3.70
C LEU A 31 -8.86 6.72 4.48
N LYS A 32 -9.75 5.72 4.50
CA LYS A 32 -11.00 5.79 5.24
C LYS A 32 -10.79 5.94 6.75
N SER A 33 -9.82 5.23 7.34
CA SER A 33 -9.53 5.33 8.77
C SER A 33 -8.92 6.67 9.16
N LYS A 34 -8.30 7.38 8.21
CA LYS A 34 -7.81 8.76 8.37
C LYS A 34 -8.88 9.83 8.08
N GLY A 35 -10.13 9.43 7.78
CA GLY A 35 -11.25 10.35 7.58
C GLY A 35 -11.39 10.91 6.16
N TYR A 36 -10.65 10.38 5.18
CA TYR A 36 -10.76 10.81 3.79
C TYR A 36 -11.99 10.20 3.12
N GLN A 37 -12.60 10.98 2.22
CA GLN A 37 -13.53 10.45 1.23
C GLN A 37 -12.72 9.85 0.09
N VAL A 38 -12.90 8.56 -0.19
CA VAL A 38 -12.12 7.84 -1.21
C VAL A 38 -12.90 7.78 -2.52
N ASP A 39 -12.39 8.44 -3.56
CA ASP A 39 -12.77 8.22 -4.95
C ASP A 39 -12.01 6.97 -5.45
N ASP A 40 -12.70 5.84 -5.48
CA ASP A 40 -12.11 4.53 -5.78
C ASP A 40 -12.27 4.20 -7.26
N ARG A 41 -11.18 4.35 -8.02
CA ARG A 41 -11.12 4.12 -9.46
C ARG A 41 -10.54 2.75 -9.76
N TRP A 42 -11.36 1.90 -10.37
CA TRP A 42 -11.01 0.51 -10.63
C TRP A 42 -10.30 0.36 -11.96
N LEU A 43 -9.22 -0.41 -11.94
CA LEU A 43 -8.54 -0.93 -13.11
C LEU A 43 -9.01 -2.39 -13.26
N GLU A 44 -9.99 -2.59 -14.14
CA GLU A 44 -10.71 -3.86 -14.27
C GLU A 44 -10.06 -4.85 -15.24
N THR A 45 -9.07 -4.39 -16.00
CA THR A 45 -8.31 -5.24 -16.92
C THR A 45 -6.81 -5.04 -16.73
N ARG A 46 -6.05 -6.02 -17.22
CA ARG A 46 -4.59 -5.92 -17.21
C ARG A 46 -4.11 -4.84 -18.16
N GLU A 47 -4.74 -4.71 -19.32
CA GLU A 47 -4.47 -3.68 -20.32
C GLU A 47 -4.71 -2.28 -19.74
N ALA A 48 -5.82 -2.08 -19.01
CA ALA A 48 -6.09 -0.82 -18.31
C ALA A 48 -5.03 -0.53 -17.23
N THR A 49 -4.59 -1.58 -16.51
CA THR A 49 -3.54 -1.44 -15.50
C THR A 49 -2.20 -1.06 -16.12
N ASP A 50 -1.82 -1.67 -17.23
CA ASP A 50 -0.56 -1.41 -17.91
C ASP A 50 -0.58 -0.06 -18.66
N ALA A 51 -1.72 0.31 -19.25
CA ALA A 51 -1.94 1.65 -19.78
C ALA A 51 -1.82 2.73 -18.70
N PHE A 52 -2.45 2.52 -17.53
CA PHE A 52 -2.35 3.43 -16.40
C PHE A 52 -0.90 3.59 -15.92
N LYS A 53 -0.16 2.48 -15.82
CA LYS A 53 1.27 2.48 -15.46
C LYS A 53 2.10 3.28 -16.46
N ALA A 54 1.86 3.10 -17.76
CA ALA A 54 2.57 3.81 -18.82
C ALA A 54 2.26 5.31 -18.80
N GLU A 55 0.98 5.68 -18.70
CA GLU A 55 0.52 7.07 -18.65
C GLU A 55 1.09 7.83 -17.44
N HIS A 56 1.11 7.19 -16.27
CA HIS A 56 1.56 7.83 -15.03
C HIS A 56 3.06 7.62 -14.73
N GLY A 57 3.76 6.84 -15.57
CA GLY A 57 5.17 6.50 -15.39
C GLY A 57 5.45 5.73 -14.10
N VAL A 58 4.53 4.85 -13.66
CA VAL A 58 4.62 4.11 -12.41
C VAL A 58 4.79 2.60 -12.66
N LYS A 59 5.58 1.93 -11.81
CA LYS A 59 5.80 0.48 -11.94
C LYS A 59 4.74 -0.35 -11.20
N THR A 60 4.08 0.23 -10.21
CA THR A 60 3.22 -0.48 -9.27
C THR A 60 1.85 0.18 -9.15
N THR A 61 0.83 -0.64 -8.94
CA THR A 61 -0.50 -0.23 -8.46
C THR A 61 -0.72 -0.91 -7.11
N PRO A 62 -1.46 -0.29 -6.17
CA PRO A 62 -2.30 0.90 -6.29
C PRO A 62 -1.51 2.21 -6.28
N GLN A 63 -2.11 3.28 -6.83
CA GLN A 63 -1.59 4.65 -6.74
C GLN A 63 -2.60 5.58 -6.07
N THR A 64 -2.13 6.35 -5.11
CA THR A 64 -2.96 7.31 -4.34
C THR A 64 -2.63 8.75 -4.71
N PHE A 65 -3.67 9.56 -4.87
CA PHE A 65 -3.61 11.00 -5.09
C PHE A 65 -4.43 11.72 -4.02
N ILE A 66 -3.88 12.76 -3.42
CA ILE A 66 -4.55 13.59 -2.42
C ILE A 66 -4.35 15.04 -2.85
N ASP A 67 -5.43 15.82 -2.92
CA ASP A 67 -5.41 17.23 -3.34
C ASP A 67 -4.69 17.46 -4.70
N GLY A 68 -4.90 16.54 -5.65
CA GLY A 68 -4.25 16.58 -6.97
C GLY A 68 -2.77 16.20 -6.98
N ARG A 69 -2.15 15.97 -5.82
CA ARG A 69 -0.76 15.54 -5.70
C ARG A 69 -0.66 14.01 -5.65
N ARG A 70 0.25 13.45 -6.46
CA ARG A 70 0.59 12.02 -6.41
C ARG A 70 1.34 11.72 -5.12
N ILE A 71 0.78 10.86 -4.27
CA ILE A 71 1.44 10.36 -3.06
C ILE A 71 2.31 9.14 -3.40
N GLY A 72 1.78 8.21 -4.21
CA GLY A 72 2.51 7.01 -4.61
C GLY A 72 1.78 5.73 -4.24
N GLY A 73 2.56 4.68 -3.97
CA GLY A 73 2.06 3.37 -3.60
C GLY A 73 1.55 3.30 -2.16
N PHE A 74 1.25 2.08 -1.68
CA PHE A 74 0.80 1.91 -0.30
C PHE A 74 1.85 2.30 0.74
N ASP A 75 3.13 2.01 0.50
CA ASP A 75 4.20 2.39 1.42
C ASP A 75 4.40 3.91 1.47
N ASP A 76 4.30 4.60 0.33
CA ASP A 76 4.36 6.06 0.28
C ASP A 76 3.18 6.69 1.00
N LEU A 77 1.99 6.09 0.88
CA LEU A 77 0.81 6.50 1.64
C LEU A 77 1.02 6.33 3.15
N ARG A 78 1.67 5.25 3.59
CA ARG A 78 2.02 5.08 5.01
C ARG A 78 3.01 6.14 5.46
N ARG A 79 4.05 6.44 4.65
CA ARG A 79 5.01 7.52 4.94
C ARG A 79 4.32 8.88 5.02
N PHE A 80 3.39 9.16 4.11
CA PHE A 80 2.60 10.40 4.12
C PHE A 80 1.84 10.60 5.43
N PHE A 81 1.29 9.52 6.01
CA PHE A 81 0.62 9.57 7.31
C PHE A 81 1.55 9.43 8.52
N GLY A 82 2.88 9.48 8.33
CA GLY A 82 3.86 9.33 9.40
C GLY A 82 3.86 7.94 10.06
N LEU A 83 3.29 6.93 9.39
CA LEU A 83 3.29 5.56 9.89
C LEU A 83 4.65 4.91 9.63
N ARG A 84 5.10 4.09 10.57
CA ARG A 84 6.31 3.27 10.39
C ARG A 84 6.13 2.37 9.16
N VAL A 85 7.08 2.48 8.23
CA VAL A 85 7.26 1.58 7.10
C VAL A 85 8.53 0.79 7.37
N ARG A 86 8.48 -0.52 7.10
CA ARG A 86 9.67 -1.37 7.19
C ARG A 86 10.69 -0.81 6.21
N ASP A 87 11.90 -0.53 6.69
CA ASP A 87 13.00 -0.20 5.80
C ASP A 87 13.39 -1.47 5.03
N PRO A 88 13.22 -1.51 3.69
CA PRO A 88 13.60 -2.67 2.91
C PRO A 88 15.12 -2.92 2.89
N GLU A 89 15.95 -1.91 3.18
CA GLU A 89 17.42 -2.05 3.23
C GLU A 89 17.95 -2.43 4.61
N ALA A 90 17.12 -2.40 5.65
CA ALA A 90 17.54 -2.81 6.99
C ALA A 90 17.72 -4.34 7.07
N ALA A 91 18.97 -4.79 7.20
CA ALA A 91 19.30 -6.19 7.42
C ALA A 91 18.65 -6.73 8.70
N SER A 92 18.00 -7.89 8.60
CA SER A 92 17.35 -8.57 9.73
C SER A 92 18.02 -9.91 9.99
N TYR A 93 18.94 -9.98 10.96
CA TYR A 93 19.63 -11.22 11.37
C TYR A 93 18.81 -12.10 12.33
N THR A 94 17.66 -11.61 12.80
CA THR A 94 16.80 -12.31 13.76
C THR A 94 16.42 -13.73 13.33
N PRO A 95 16.02 -14.00 12.06
CA PRO A 95 15.69 -15.36 11.64
C PRO A 95 16.89 -16.32 11.73
N VAL A 96 18.09 -15.83 11.39
CA VAL A 96 19.33 -16.60 11.45
C VAL A 96 19.64 -16.99 12.90
N LEU A 97 19.58 -16.02 13.83
CA LEU A 97 19.80 -16.28 15.26
C LEU A 97 18.79 -17.26 15.85
N VAL A 98 17.50 -17.18 15.44
CA VAL A 98 16.46 -18.11 15.92
C VAL A 98 16.75 -19.54 15.49
N VAL A 99 17.18 -19.76 14.23
CA VAL A 99 17.54 -21.10 13.76
C VAL A 99 18.69 -21.68 14.58
N PHE A 100 19.77 -20.91 14.78
CA PHE A 100 20.91 -21.37 15.59
C PHE A 100 20.52 -21.65 17.05
N ALA A 101 19.67 -20.81 17.64
CA ALA A 101 19.19 -21.01 19.00
C ALA A 101 18.35 -22.29 19.13
N VAL A 102 17.43 -22.55 18.19
CA VAL A 102 16.62 -23.78 18.19
C VAL A 102 17.51 -25.01 18.03
N THR A 103 18.47 -25.00 17.11
CA THR A 103 19.42 -26.11 16.94
C THR A 103 20.29 -26.34 18.19
N ALA A 104 20.73 -25.26 18.86
CA ALA A 104 21.48 -25.37 20.10
C ALA A 104 20.63 -25.98 21.22
N LEU A 105 19.35 -25.59 21.32
CA LEU A 105 18.42 -26.15 22.30
C LEU A 105 18.13 -27.64 22.05
N THR A 106 17.96 -28.06 20.80
CA THR A 106 17.78 -29.49 20.48
C THR A 106 19.04 -30.32 20.70
N ALA A 107 20.23 -29.74 20.54
CA ALA A 107 21.49 -30.44 20.81
C ALA A 107 21.78 -30.64 22.31
N LEU A 108 21.10 -29.88 23.19
CA LEU A 108 21.25 -29.97 24.65
C LEU A 108 20.20 -30.87 25.32
N ALA A 109 19.24 -31.42 24.56
CA ALA A 109 18.19 -32.34 25.02
C ALA A 109 18.60 -33.80 24.80
#